data_AF-A0A9J6H6K8-F1
#
_entry.id   AF-A0A9J6H6K8-F1
#
_cell.length_a   1.000
_cell.length_b   1.000
_cell.length_c   1.000
_cell.angle_alpha   90.00
_cell.angle_beta   90.00
_cell.angle_gamma   90.00
#
_symmetry.space_group_name_H-M   'P 1'
#
loop_
_entity.id
_entity.type
_entity.pdbx_description
1 polymer ?
#
loop_
_entity_poly.entity_id
_entity_poly.type
_entity_poly.pdbx_seq_one_letter_code
_entity_poly.pdbx_strand_id
1 'polypeptide(L)'
;MIFVSSEALPRVIQKLEERMLREVYAFSLDVEDFYYNIPHKELFCVLRVNKVDDYGDISFRGVTGVNSDDFLELLNLHLHPTVVNFDDKHYAQRSGICNWFFSCPFLSDLFFLCL
;
A
#
# COMPACT_ATOMS: atom_id res chain seq x y z
N MET A 1 2.00 0.96 19.09
CA MET A 1 3.09 0.42 18.24
C MET A 1 3.35 1.48 17.17
N ILE A 2 4.59 1.97 17.05
CA ILE A 2 4.92 2.99 16.04
C ILE A 2 5.62 2.26 14.91
N PHE A 3 5.01 2.23 13.73
CA PHE A 3 5.68 1.76 12.52
C PHE A 3 6.56 2.89 11.98
N VAL A 4 7.84 2.60 11.82
CA VAL A 4 8.85 3.57 11.38
C VAL A 4 9.58 2.92 10.23
N SER A 5 9.65 3.57 9.07
CA SER A 5 10.49 3.08 7.98
C SER A 5 11.96 3.03 8.44
N SER A 6 12.74 2.12 7.87
CA SER A 6 14.18 1.98 8.22
C SER A 6 14.93 3.32 8.07
N GLU A 7 14.56 4.14 7.10
CA GLU A 7 15.14 5.47 6.86
C GLU A 7 14.82 6.49 7.98
N ALA A 8 13.68 6.34 8.64
CA ALA A 8 13.26 7.24 9.73
C ALA A 8 13.77 6.79 11.11
N LEU A 9 14.35 5.58 11.20
CA LEU A 9 14.84 5.00 12.45
C LEU A 9 15.85 5.89 13.20
N PRO A 10 16.86 6.52 12.56
CA PRO A 10 17.83 7.37 13.27
C PRO A 10 17.18 8.58 13.94
N ARG A 11 16.16 9.18 13.30
CA ARG A 11 15.42 10.33 13.83
C ARG A 11 14.55 9.96 15.03
N VAL A 12 14.01 8.74 15.03
CA VAL A 12 13.20 8.23 16.14
C VAL A 12 14.09 7.92 17.34
N ILE A 13 15.25 7.29 17.13
CA ILE A 13 16.23 7.03 18.19
C ILE A 13 16.66 8.35 18.85
N GLN A 14 17.03 9.36 18.05
CA GLN A 14 17.41 10.69 18.55
C GLN A 14 16.32 11.32 19.43
N LYS A 15 15.04 11.27 19.00
CA LYS A 15 13.92 11.80 19.78
C LYS A 15 13.65 11.03 21.08
N LEU A 16 13.97 9.73 21.11
CA LEU A 16 13.84 8.91 22.31
C LEU A 16 14.95 9.22 23.30
N GLU A 17 16.18 9.44 22.83
CA GLU A 17 17.32 9.89 23.63
C GLU A 17 17.07 11.28 24.25
N GLU A 18 16.53 12.23 23.49
CA GLU A 18 16.17 13.58 23.96
C GLU A 18 15.13 13.58 25.10
N ARG A 19 14.28 12.55 25.17
CA ARG A 19 13.19 12.45 26.17
C ARG A 19 13.63 11.84 27.50
N MET A 20 14.89 11.45 27.66
CA MET A 20 15.45 10.82 28.88
C MET A 20 14.57 9.67 29.44
N LEU A 21 13.97 8.89 28.53
CA LEU A 21 13.23 7.70 28.93
C LEU A 21 14.24 6.67 29.46
N ARG A 22 14.10 6.29 30.74
CA ARG A 22 15.08 5.45 31.45
C ARG A 22 15.22 4.05 30.88
N GLU A 23 14.16 3.53 30.28
CA GLU A 23 14.16 2.26 29.55
C GLU A 23 13.21 2.38 28.35
N VAL A 24 13.74 2.17 27.15
CA VAL A 24 12.96 2.13 25.91
C VAL A 24 13.24 0.79 25.23
N TYR A 25 12.20 0.02 25.00
CA TYR A 25 12.26 -1.20 24.21
C TYR A 25 11.78 -0.88 22.80
N ALA A 26 12.63 -1.14 21.81
CA ALA A 26 12.31 -0.98 20.40
C ALA A 26 12.62 -2.28 19.66
N PHE A 27 11.79 -2.61 18.67
CA PHE A 27 12.05 -3.66 17.72
C PHE A 27 11.70 -3.14 16.32
N SER A 28 12.48 -3.53 15.33
CA SER A 28 12.21 -3.27 13.92
C SER A 28 11.69 -4.55 13.29
N LEU A 29 10.63 -4.42 12.48
CA LEU A 29 10.17 -5.49 11.61
C LEU A 29 10.39 -5.05 10.17
N ASP A 30 11.02 -5.91 9.39
CA ASP A 30 11.13 -5.75 7.95
C ASP A 30 10.21 -6.78 7.29
N VAL A 31 9.46 -6.36 6.28
CA VAL A 31 8.52 -7.21 5.56
C VAL A 31 9.13 -7.55 4.21
N GLU A 32 9.61 -8.78 4.07
CA GLU A 32 10.20 -9.27 2.82
C GLU A 32 9.18 -9.23 1.68
N ASP A 33 9.65 -8.75 0.51
CA ASP A 33 8.89 -8.71 -0.73
C ASP A 33 7.49 -8.10 -0.57
N PHE A 34 7.39 -7.08 0.29
CA PHE A 34 6.13 -6.52 0.77
C PHE A 34 5.10 -6.29 -0.35
N TYR A 35 5.48 -5.55 -1.39
CA TYR A 35 4.59 -5.25 -2.51
C TYR A 35 4.13 -6.51 -3.27
N TYR A 36 5.00 -7.50 -3.44
CA TYR A 36 4.68 -8.76 -4.12
C TYR A 36 3.75 -9.66 -3.29
N ASN A 37 3.70 -9.42 -1.98
CA ASN A 37 2.88 -10.18 -1.04
C ASN A 37 1.53 -9.52 -0.70
N ILE A 38 1.24 -8.30 -1.20
CA ILE A 38 -0.08 -7.66 -1.00
C ILE A 38 -1.15 -8.45 -1.78
N PRO A 39 -2.14 -9.05 -1.09
CA PRO A 39 -3.13 -9.85 -1.76
C PRO A 39 -4.25 -8.96 -2.31
N HIS A 40 -4.51 -9.06 -3.62
CA HIS A 40 -5.41 -8.14 -4.33
C HIS A 40 -6.83 -8.15 -3.76
N LYS A 41 -7.34 -9.32 -3.36
CA LYS A 41 -8.71 -9.45 -2.86
C LYS A 41 -8.94 -8.60 -1.61
N GLU A 42 -8.01 -8.66 -0.66
CA GLU A 42 -8.03 -7.93 0.59
C GLU A 42 -7.78 -6.44 0.34
N LEU A 43 -6.86 -6.10 -0.57
CA LEU A 43 -6.65 -4.71 -1.02
C LEU A 43 -7.94 -4.10 -1.58
N PHE A 44 -8.63 -4.80 -2.50
CA PHE A 44 -9.90 -4.32 -3.05
C PHE A 44 -11.01 -4.28 -2.01
N CYS A 45 -11.02 -5.20 -1.03
CA CYS A 45 -11.95 -5.16 0.09
C CYS A 45 -11.76 -3.89 0.92
N VAL A 46 -10.52 -3.60 1.32
CA VAL A 46 -10.14 -2.40 2.05
C VAL A 46 -10.53 -1.14 1.28
N LEU A 47 -10.21 -1.06 -0.01
CA LEU A 47 -10.54 0.09 -0.84
C LEU A 47 -12.05 0.30 -0.96
N ARG A 48 -12.85 -0.77 -1.03
CA ARG A 48 -14.31 -0.67 -1.09
C ARG A 48 -14.91 -0.17 0.22
N VAL A 49 -14.47 -0.72 1.35
CA VAL A 49 -14.97 -0.33 2.68
C VAL A 49 -14.66 1.15 2.96
N ASN A 50 -13.40 1.58 2.79
CA ASN A 50 -13.01 2.96 3.11
C ASN A 50 -13.58 4.00 2.12
N LYS A 51 -13.85 3.63 0.87
CA LYS A 51 -14.51 4.53 -0.09
C LYS A 51 -15.96 4.86 0.30
N VAL A 52 -16.66 3.91 0.92
CA VAL A 52 -18.05 4.09 1.33
C VAL A 52 -18.13 4.95 2.60
N ASP A 53 -17.16 4.81 3.50
CA ASP A 53 -17.23 5.43 4.83
C ASP A 53 -16.66 6.86 4.90
N ASP A 54 -15.58 7.19 4.15
CA ASP A 54 -14.86 8.47 4.36
C ASP A 54 -15.13 9.58 3.33
N TYR A 55 -15.41 9.24 2.06
CA TYR A 55 -15.53 10.23 0.97
C TYR A 55 -16.90 10.22 0.28
N GLY A 56 -17.57 9.07 0.26
CA GLY A 56 -18.85 8.86 -0.43
C GLY A 56 -18.70 8.90 -1.97
N ASP A 57 -19.47 8.05 -2.67
CA ASP A 57 -19.37 7.90 -4.13
C ASP A 57 -19.65 9.21 -4.89
N ILE A 58 -20.50 10.08 -4.34
CA ILE A 58 -20.87 11.37 -4.93
C ILE A 58 -19.66 12.32 -4.97
N SER A 59 -18.92 12.43 -3.86
CA SER A 59 -17.75 13.33 -3.78
C SER A 59 -16.60 12.80 -4.62
N PHE A 60 -16.38 11.48 -4.61
CA PHE A 60 -15.38 10.82 -5.44
C PHE A 60 -15.63 11.10 -6.92
N ARG A 61 -16.87 10.91 -7.39
CA ARG A 61 -17.28 11.23 -8.75
C ARG A 61 -17.17 12.72 -9.07
N GLY A 62 -17.52 13.59 -8.13
CA GLY A 62 -17.43 15.03 -8.30
C GLY A 62 -16.00 15.54 -8.57
N VAL A 63 -15.00 14.85 -8.02
CA VAL A 63 -13.57 15.20 -8.22
C VAL A 63 -12.97 14.48 -9.43
N THR A 64 -13.26 13.19 -9.60
CA THR A 64 -12.57 12.34 -10.59
C THR A 64 -13.31 12.21 -11.92
N GLY A 65 -14.60 12.53 -11.95
CA GLY A 65 -15.47 12.33 -13.11
C GLY A 65 -15.86 10.88 -13.38
N VAL A 66 -15.35 9.93 -12.60
CA VAL A 66 -15.64 8.49 -12.72
C VAL A 66 -16.34 7.97 -11.47
N ASN A 67 -17.18 6.95 -11.62
CA ASN A 67 -17.76 6.30 -10.45
C ASN A 67 -16.67 5.48 -9.72
N SER A 68 -16.89 5.16 -8.45
CA SER A 68 -15.91 4.42 -7.67
C SER A 68 -15.70 2.98 -8.14
N ASP A 69 -16.74 2.32 -8.67
CA ASP A 69 -16.71 0.95 -9.17
C ASP A 69 -15.87 0.82 -10.44
N ASP A 70 -16.09 1.68 -11.44
CA ASP A 70 -15.33 1.82 -12.69
C ASP A 70 -13.85 2.10 -12.37
N PHE A 71 -13.56 2.95 -11.37
CA PHE A 71 -12.19 3.17 -10.93
C PHE A 71 -11.57 1.90 -10.36
N LEU A 72 -12.30 1.15 -9.54
CA LEU A 72 -11.80 -0.10 -8.97
C LEU A 72 -11.64 -1.17 -10.04
N GLU A 73 -12.49 -1.18 -11.05
CA GLU A 73 -12.35 -2.05 -12.22
C GLU A 73 -11.10 -1.69 -13.03
N LEU A 74 -10.86 -0.40 -13.30
CA LEU A 74 -9.63 0.08 -13.95
C LEU A 74 -8.40 -0.29 -13.12
N LEU A 75 -8.45 -0.11 -11.80
CA LEU A 75 -7.37 -0.50 -10.91
C LEU A 75 -7.13 -2.02 -10.96
N ASN A 76 -8.20 -2.81 -11.01
CA ASN A 76 -8.09 -4.27 -11.15
C ASN A 76 -7.42 -4.64 -12.46
N LEU A 77 -7.83 -4.02 -13.58
CA LEU A 77 -7.20 -4.22 -14.89
C LEU A 77 -5.72 -3.82 -14.91
N HIS A 78 -5.33 -2.80 -14.13
CA HIS A 78 -3.93 -2.42 -13.99
C HIS A 78 -3.10 -3.38 -13.12
N LEU A 79 -3.73 -4.02 -12.14
CA LEU A 79 -3.06 -4.96 -11.24
C LEU A 79 -3.03 -6.41 -11.78
N HIS A 80 -3.98 -6.80 -12.65
CA HIS A 80 -4.20 -8.21 -13.02
C HIS A 80 -3.28 -8.79 -14.12
N PRO A 81 -2.66 -8.00 -15.02
CA PRO A 81 -1.65 -8.55 -15.93
C PRO A 81 -0.45 -7.63 -16.05
N THR A 82 0.42 -7.60 -15.04
CA THR A 82 1.80 -7.19 -15.33
C THR A 82 2.48 -8.38 -16.00
N VAL A 83 2.57 -8.33 -17.33
CA VAL A 83 3.37 -9.29 -18.11
C VAL A 83 4.78 -8.75 -18.19
N VAL A 84 5.73 -9.49 -17.62
CA VAL A 84 7.16 -9.17 -17.69
C VAL A 84 7.76 -10.01 -18.82
N ASN A 85 8.52 -9.34 -19.69
CA ASN A 85 9.34 -10.01 -20.70
C ASN A 85 10.72 -10.27 -20.13
N PHE A 86 11.13 -11.54 -20.12
CA PHE A 86 12.46 -11.92 -19.70
C PHE A 86 12.93 -13.11 -20.54
N ASP A 87 14.10 -13.00 -21.18
CA ASP A 87 14.69 -14.08 -21.99
C ASP A 87 13.72 -14.63 -23.06
N ASP A 88 13.15 -13.72 -23.87
CA ASP A 88 12.15 -14.01 -24.91
C ASP A 88 10.90 -14.78 -24.44
N LYS A 89 10.64 -14.78 -23.12
CA LYS A 89 9.47 -15.39 -22.50
C LYS A 89 8.62 -14.36 -21.78
N HIS A 90 7.31 -14.61 -21.79
CA HIS A 90 6.30 -13.80 -21.14
C HIS A 90 5.92 -14.43 -19.79
N TYR A 91 6.02 -13.65 -18.71
CA TYR A 91 5.64 -14.07 -17.36
C TYR A 91 4.52 -13.18 -16.85
N ALA A 92 3.38 -13.76 -16.51
CA ALA A 92 2.30 -13.04 -15.86
C ALA A 92 2.52 -13.04 -14.35
N GLN A 93 2.54 -11.85 -13.75
CA GLN A 93 2.55 -11.70 -12.29
C GLN A 93 1.22 -12.22 -11.72
N ARG A 94 1.30 -13.22 -10.83
CA ARG A 94 0.12 -13.89 -10.25
C ARG A 94 -0.42 -13.20 -8.99
N SER A 95 0.39 -12.40 -8.31
CA SER A 95 0.05 -11.78 -7.03
C SER A 95 0.90 -10.54 -6.78
N GLY A 96 0.42 -9.68 -5.87
CA GLY A 96 1.14 -8.49 -5.47
C GLY A 96 1.03 -7.33 -6.44
N ILE A 97 1.56 -6.19 -6.02
CA ILE A 97 1.65 -4.98 -6.82
C ILE A 97 3.05 -4.95 -7.44
N CYS A 98 3.14 -4.62 -8.72
CA CYS A 98 4.44 -4.45 -9.36
C CYS A 98 5.12 -3.19 -8.81
N ASN A 99 6.37 -3.29 -8.34
CA ASN A 99 7.13 -2.18 -7.74
C ASN A 99 7.31 -0.98 -8.68
N TRP A 100 7.18 -1.18 -9.99
CA TRP A 100 7.28 -0.12 -10.98
C TRP A 100 5.98 0.68 -11.17
N PHE A 101 4.91 0.29 -10.48
CA PHE A 101 3.67 1.03 -10.48
C PHE A 101 3.85 2.29 -9.63
N PHE A 102 3.73 3.47 -10.24
CA PHE A 102 3.91 4.76 -9.55
C PHE A 102 3.03 4.91 -8.29
N SER A 103 1.87 4.24 -8.28
CA SER A 103 0.94 4.26 -7.13
C SER A 103 1.19 3.14 -6.11
N CYS A 104 2.25 2.34 -6.26
CA CYS A 104 2.57 1.23 -5.34
C CYS A 104 2.70 1.70 -3.88
N PRO A 105 3.43 2.79 -3.56
CA PRO A 105 3.52 3.30 -2.18
C PRO A 105 2.17 3.74 -1.63
N PHE A 106 1.34 4.39 -2.45
CA PHE A 106 0.01 4.86 -2.03
C PHE A 106 -0.95 3.70 -1.74
N LEU A 107 -0.96 2.67 -2.60
CA LEU A 107 -1.79 1.49 -2.41
C LEU A 107 -1.36 0.68 -1.19
N SER A 108 -0.05 0.59 -0.93
CA SER A 108 0.44 -0.08 0.27
C SER A 108 0.09 0.65 1.55
N ASP A 109 0.19 1.99 1.55
CA ASP A 109 -0.15 2.80 2.73
C ASP A 109 -1.63 2.64 3.05
N LEU A 110 -2.50 2.67 2.03
CA LEU A 110 -3.93 2.41 2.18
C LEU A 110 -4.21 1.00 2.72
N PHE A 111 -3.49 -0.01 2.23
CA PHE A 111 -3.67 -1.38 2.74
C PHE A 111 -3.30 -1.49 4.22
N PHE A 112 -2.22 -0.83 4.66
CA PHE A 112 -1.75 -0.89 6.04
C PHE A 112 -2.55 -0.03 7.02
N LEU A 113 -3.04 1.13 6.59
CA LEU A 113 -3.85 2.01 7.43
C LEU A 113 -5.20 1.40 7.79
N CYS A 114 -5.63 0.38 7.05
CA CYS A 114 -6.95 -0.24 7.19
C CYS A 114 -6.90 -1.69 7.72
N LEU A 115 -5.71 -2.19 8.06
CA LEU A 115 -5.51 -3.42 8.84
C LEU A 115 -5.48 -3.11 10.34
#